data_AF-Q2R8E5-F1
#
_entry.id   AF-Q2R8E5-F1
#
_cell.length_a   1.000
_cell.length_b   1.000
_cell.length_c   1.000
_cell.angle_alpha   90.00
_cell.angle_beta   90.00
_cell.angle_gamma   90.00
#
_symmetry.space_group_name_H-M   'P 1'
#
loop_
_entity.id
_entity.type
_entity.pdbx_description
1 polymer ?
#
loop_
_entity_poly.entity_id
_entity_poly.type
_entity_poly.pdbx_seq_one_letter_code
_entity_poly.pdbx_strand_id
1 'polypeptide(L)'
;MMRPIGVWNICFATSGDQQWRVATTWDRINHRSSTLPFHGKLYVLLRPHSVRGENEVIQIDPPQHCLSEPSPKLIAKFRWPTSDESFRLYSYRLVECNSEILVIGTKWDAVYYSVYRLADLMLGRTVHVTSIDGNALFIGRRSLCVSSKAFPTIVPDTIVMPDTKIYLSQYHLSNGTLSQATDGVIAEEKDIPGPYSIMCHIITCCSPAYWNKGKISCKELPTWRVKKKFRFGA
;
A
#
# COMPACT_ATOMS: atom_id res chain seq x y z
N MET A 1 -26.77 20.19 14.06
CA MET A 1 -26.05 20.18 12.77
C MET A 1 -25.35 18.83 12.64
N MET A 2 -25.90 17.91 11.83
CA MET A 2 -25.33 16.57 11.65
C MET A 2 -24.02 16.70 10.89
N ARG A 3 -22.91 16.14 11.41
CA ARG A 3 -21.67 16.00 10.64
C ARG A 3 -21.96 15.11 9.43
N PRO A 4 -21.55 15.48 8.21
CA PRO A 4 -21.64 14.57 7.08
C PRO A 4 -20.92 13.26 7.41
N ILE A 5 -21.57 12.13 7.17
CA ILE A 5 -20.95 10.81 7.29
C ILE A 5 -19.90 10.72 6.18
N GLY A 6 -18.62 10.61 6.52
CA GLY A 6 -17.51 10.47 5.55
C GLY A 6 -16.54 11.65 5.43
N VAL A 7 -16.51 12.57 6.41
CA VAL A 7 -15.49 13.64 6.48
C VAL A 7 -14.13 13.05 6.80
N TRP A 8 -13.19 13.13 5.84
CA TRP A 8 -11.80 12.71 5.97
C TRP A 8 -10.88 13.91 5.80
N ASN A 9 -10.03 14.14 6.80
CA ASN A 9 -9.07 15.23 6.79
C ASN A 9 -7.75 14.78 6.16
N ILE A 10 -7.20 15.61 5.28
CA ILE A 10 -5.84 15.43 4.76
C ILE A 10 -4.93 16.37 5.53
N CYS A 11 -3.88 15.82 6.12
CA CYS A 11 -2.88 16.59 6.84
C CYS A 11 -1.60 16.71 6.01
N PHE A 12 -1.10 17.93 5.87
CA PHE A 12 0.15 18.23 5.18
C PHE A 12 1.17 18.78 6.17
N ALA A 13 2.42 18.39 6.00
CA ALA A 13 3.56 18.96 6.68
C ALA A 13 4.79 18.84 5.78
N THR A 14 5.68 19.82 5.87
CA THR A 14 6.97 19.89 5.20
C THR A 14 8.09 19.99 6.23
N SER A 15 9.33 19.75 5.80
CA SER A 15 10.49 19.88 6.69
C SER A 15 10.57 21.31 7.23
N GLY A 16 10.58 21.45 8.56
CA GLY A 16 10.60 22.75 9.25
C GLY A 16 9.23 23.28 9.68
N ASP A 17 8.12 22.68 9.24
CA ASP A 17 6.81 23.03 9.78
C ASP A 17 6.73 22.63 11.27
N GLN A 18 6.26 23.55 12.11
CA GLN A 18 6.01 23.30 13.54
C GLN A 18 4.61 22.75 13.81
N GLN A 19 3.72 22.78 12.80
CA GLN A 19 2.32 22.37 12.92
C GLN A 19 1.83 21.74 11.62
N TRP A 20 0.92 20.77 11.75
CA TRP A 20 0.25 20.15 10.60
C TRP A 20 -0.80 21.09 10.03
N ARG A 21 -0.84 21.24 8.71
CA ARG A 21 -1.91 21.95 8.01
C ARG A 21 -2.99 20.95 7.66
N VAL A 22 -4.22 21.23 8.08
CA VAL A 22 -5.35 20.33 7.85
C VAL A 22 -6.23 20.92 6.77
N ALA A 23 -6.45 20.16 5.70
CA ALA A 23 -7.42 20.47 4.68
C ALA A 23 -8.65 19.57 4.82
N THR A 24 -9.84 20.18 4.72
CA THR A 24 -11.12 19.49 4.88
C THR A 24 -11.59 18.88 3.56
N THR A 25 -11.70 17.56 3.59
CA THR A 25 -12.49 16.59 2.80
C THR A 25 -12.81 16.79 1.32
N TRP A 26 -12.45 15.74 0.57
CA TRP A 26 -13.03 15.32 -0.70
C TRP A 26 -13.95 14.09 -0.50
N ASP A 27 -15.13 14.09 -1.10
CA ASP A 27 -16.19 13.07 -0.93
C ASP A 27 -15.81 11.68 -1.48
N ARG A 28 -14.96 11.60 -2.52
CA ARG A 28 -14.60 10.32 -3.17
C ARG A 28 -13.55 9.50 -2.41
N ILE A 29 -13.08 9.93 -1.23
CA ILE A 29 -12.09 9.18 -0.41
C ILE A 29 -12.64 7.82 0.03
N ASN A 30 -13.96 7.65 0.13
CA ASN A 30 -14.57 6.36 0.48
C ASN A 30 -14.26 5.23 -0.53
N HIS A 31 -13.82 5.56 -1.74
CA HIS A 31 -13.43 4.59 -2.78
C HIS A 31 -11.91 4.42 -2.90
N ARG A 32 -11.14 4.94 -1.96
CA ARG A 32 -9.67 4.90 -1.99
C ARG A 32 -9.13 3.49 -1.81
N SER A 33 -8.34 3.04 -2.77
CA SER A 33 -7.56 1.79 -2.68
C SER A 33 -6.21 2.01 -1.99
N SER A 34 -5.52 3.09 -2.35
CA SER A 34 -4.14 3.34 -1.92
C SER A 34 -3.80 4.84 -1.96
N THR A 35 -2.81 5.22 -1.15
CA THR A 35 -2.25 6.58 -1.10
C THR A 35 -0.74 6.53 -1.04
N LEU A 36 -0.10 7.42 -1.78
CA LEU A 36 1.35 7.54 -1.82
C LEU A 36 1.76 9.02 -1.78
N PRO A 37 2.45 9.47 -0.73
CA PRO A 37 3.18 10.74 -0.79
C PRO A 37 4.39 10.57 -1.72
N PHE A 38 4.59 11.49 -2.66
CA PHE A 38 5.69 11.45 -3.63
C PHE A 38 6.05 12.88 -4.05
N HIS A 39 7.31 13.27 -3.89
CA HIS A 39 7.84 14.63 -4.18
C HIS A 39 6.95 15.78 -3.65
N GLY A 40 6.52 15.70 -2.39
CA GLY A 40 5.73 16.74 -1.73
C GLY A 40 4.25 16.81 -2.13
N LYS A 41 3.78 15.86 -2.95
CA LYS A 41 2.38 15.74 -3.38
C LYS A 41 1.78 14.44 -2.86
N LEU A 42 0.46 14.38 -2.82
CA LEU A 42 -0.27 13.17 -2.46
C LEU A 42 -0.94 12.56 -3.69
N TYR A 43 -0.60 11.30 -3.98
CA TYR A 43 -1.25 10.53 -5.03
C TYR A 43 -2.26 9.57 -4.40
N VAL A 44 -3.46 9.50 -4.97
CA VAL A 44 -4.55 8.67 -4.47
C VAL A 44 -5.07 7.81 -5.61
N LEU A 45 -5.05 6.49 -5.41
CA LEU A 45 -5.64 5.52 -6.31
C LEU A 45 -7.06 5.21 -5.84
N LEU A 46 -8.03 5.51 -6.70
CA LEU A 46 -9.45 5.27 -6.47
C LEU A 46 -9.88 3.97 -7.16
N ARG A 47 -10.64 3.15 -6.44
CA ARG A 47 -11.25 1.95 -6.99
C ARG A 47 -12.41 2.32 -7.91
N PRO A 48 -12.65 1.52 -8.96
CA PRO A 48 -13.81 1.71 -9.81
C PRO A 48 -15.10 1.48 -9.01
N HIS A 49 -16.14 2.24 -9.34
CA HIS A 49 -17.47 2.10 -8.74
C HIS A 49 -18.26 0.89 -9.28
N SER A 50 -17.80 0.27 -10.37
CA SER A 50 -18.45 -0.87 -11.01
C SER A 50 -17.43 -1.80 -11.68
N VAL A 51 -17.87 -3.00 -12.07
CA VAL A 51 -17.07 -4.03 -12.77
C VAL A 51 -16.38 -3.47 -14.01
N ARG A 52 -17.07 -2.63 -14.78
CA ARG A 52 -16.56 -2.01 -16.02
C ARG A 52 -15.96 -0.62 -15.79
N GLY A 53 -15.87 -0.19 -14.53
CA GLY A 53 -15.34 1.11 -14.17
C GLY A 53 -13.84 1.18 -14.39
N GLU A 54 -13.35 2.39 -14.61
CA GLU A 54 -11.92 2.67 -14.73
C GLU A 54 -11.35 2.98 -13.35
N ASN A 55 -10.12 2.55 -13.11
CA ASN A 55 -9.33 3.03 -11.99
C ASN A 55 -8.91 4.47 -12.29
N GLU A 56 -8.93 5.31 -11.27
CA GLU A 56 -8.53 6.70 -11.37
C GLU A 56 -7.38 6.96 -10.41
N VAL A 57 -6.33 7.61 -10.90
CA VAL A 57 -5.29 8.18 -10.04
C VAL A 57 -5.47 9.68 -10.06
N ILE A 58 -5.62 10.23 -8.86
CA ILE A 58 -5.67 11.67 -8.64
C ILE A 58 -4.40 12.12 -7.91
N GLN A 59 -3.91 13.29 -8.27
CA GLN A 59 -2.87 14.02 -7.56
C GLN A 59 -3.54 15.13 -6.74
N ILE A 60 -3.07 15.30 -5.51
CA ILE A 60 -3.49 16.36 -4.61
C ILE A 60 -2.24 17.13 -4.22
N ASP A 61 -2.20 18.39 -4.64
CA ASP A 61 -1.14 19.32 -4.26
C ASP A 61 -1.37 19.83 -2.83
N PRO A 62 -0.29 20.09 -2.06
CA PRO A 62 -0.43 20.68 -0.74
C PRO A 62 -1.04 22.09 -0.86
N PRO A 63 -1.85 22.53 0.12
CA PRO A 63 -2.43 23.86 0.10
C PRO A 63 -1.33 24.93 0.15
N GLN A 64 -1.35 25.85 -0.80
CA GLN A 64 -0.41 26.99 -0.85
C GLN A 64 -0.62 27.96 0.33
N HIS A 65 -1.87 28.08 0.80
CA HIS A 65 -2.27 28.89 1.96
C HIS A 65 -3.28 28.12 2.82
N CYS A 66 -3.33 28.38 4.13
CA CYS A 66 -4.21 27.68 5.10
C CYS A 66 -5.71 27.71 4.77
N LEU A 67 -6.15 28.59 3.86
CA LEU A 67 -7.55 28.74 3.45
C LEU A 67 -7.86 28.16 2.06
N SER A 68 -6.85 27.69 1.32
CA SER A 68 -7.07 27.08 0.01
C SER A 68 -7.47 25.62 0.19
N GLU A 69 -8.60 25.24 -0.39
CA GLU A 69 -8.93 23.81 -0.52
C GLU A 69 -7.92 23.15 -1.47
N PRO A 70 -7.41 21.96 -1.12
CA PRO A 70 -6.55 21.20 -2.01
C PRO A 70 -7.39 20.75 -3.21
N SER A 71 -6.97 21.12 -4.42
CA SER A 71 -7.69 20.76 -5.64
C SER A 71 -7.21 19.39 -6.15
N PRO A 72 -8.07 18.35 -6.15
CA PRO A 72 -7.71 17.07 -6.71
C PRO A 72 -7.65 17.16 -8.25
N LYS A 73 -6.52 16.76 -8.83
CA LYS A 73 -6.33 16.68 -10.27
C LYS A 73 -6.34 15.22 -10.71
N LEU A 74 -7.26 14.85 -11.60
CA LEU A 74 -7.19 13.55 -12.28
C LEU A 74 -5.95 13.52 -13.19
N ILE A 75 -5.07 12.54 -12.99
CA ILE A 75 -3.83 12.40 -13.77
C ILE A 75 -3.81 11.13 -14.63
N ALA A 76 -4.49 10.07 -14.22
CA ALA A 76 -4.60 8.85 -15.02
C ALA A 76 -5.98 8.21 -14.84
N LYS A 77 -6.48 7.65 -15.94
CA LYS A 77 -7.71 6.86 -15.97
C LYS A 77 -7.46 5.63 -16.84
N PHE A 78 -7.66 4.45 -16.29
CA PHE A 78 -7.29 3.21 -16.97
C PHE A 78 -8.15 2.05 -16.52
N ARG A 79 -8.41 1.13 -17.45
CA ARG A 79 -8.94 -0.18 -17.11
C ARG A 79 -7.79 -1.08 -16.70
N TRP A 80 -8.00 -1.89 -15.67
CA TRP A 80 -7.06 -2.96 -15.41
C TRP A 80 -7.13 -3.93 -16.61
N PRO A 81 -6.01 -4.32 -17.23
CA PRO A 81 -6.02 -5.14 -18.43
C PRO A 81 -6.24 -6.61 -18.04
N THR A 82 -7.41 -6.89 -17.48
CA THR A 82 -7.90 -8.23 -17.18
C THR A 82 -9.29 -8.37 -17.78
N SER A 83 -9.57 -9.52 -18.39
CA SER A 83 -10.93 -9.88 -18.83
C SER A 83 -11.81 -10.36 -17.67
N ASP A 84 -11.24 -10.43 -16.47
CA ASP A 84 -11.88 -10.90 -15.26
C ASP A 84 -12.82 -9.84 -14.65
N GLU A 85 -14.09 -10.19 -14.55
CA GLU A 85 -15.13 -9.32 -14.00
C GLU A 85 -15.16 -9.32 -12.45
N SER A 86 -14.34 -10.13 -11.78
CA SER A 86 -14.27 -10.22 -10.32
C SER A 86 -13.48 -9.05 -9.67
N PHE A 87 -13.72 -7.82 -10.10
CA PHE A 87 -12.99 -6.60 -9.68
C PHE A 87 -12.93 -6.39 -8.16
N ARG A 88 -13.88 -6.95 -7.39
CA ARG A 88 -13.91 -6.88 -5.92
C ARG A 88 -12.79 -7.70 -5.25
N LEU A 89 -12.24 -8.67 -5.96
CA LEU A 89 -11.14 -9.52 -5.48
C LEU A 89 -9.77 -8.91 -5.76
N TYR A 90 -9.72 -7.81 -6.52
CA TYR A 90 -8.50 -7.09 -6.81
C TYR A 90 -8.18 -6.06 -5.72
N SER A 91 -6.93 -6.05 -5.29
CA SER A 91 -6.34 -5.00 -4.47
C SER A 91 -5.35 -4.22 -5.33
N TYR A 92 -5.54 -2.90 -5.38
CA TYR A 92 -4.64 -2.02 -6.12
C TYR A 92 -3.87 -1.11 -5.19
N ARG A 93 -2.57 -0.94 -5.45
CA ARG A 93 -1.64 -0.20 -4.58
C ARG A 93 -0.69 0.66 -5.37
N LEU A 94 -0.37 1.82 -4.81
CA LEU A 94 0.72 2.68 -5.27
C LEU A 94 1.98 2.36 -4.46
N VAL A 95 3.13 2.38 -5.13
CA VAL A 95 4.44 2.31 -4.48
C VAL A 95 5.41 3.25 -5.19
N GLU A 96 6.25 3.92 -4.42
CA GLU A 96 7.41 4.63 -4.94
C GLU A 96 8.55 3.63 -5.12
N CYS A 97 9.18 3.62 -6.29
CA CYS A 97 10.35 2.78 -6.55
C CYS A 97 11.35 3.54 -7.44
N ASN A 98 12.59 3.67 -6.97
CA ASN A 98 13.65 4.52 -7.54
C ASN A 98 13.26 6.01 -7.65
N SER A 99 12.53 6.40 -8.69
CA SER A 99 12.00 7.76 -8.88
C SER A 99 10.69 7.72 -9.68
N GLU A 100 10.01 6.58 -9.66
CA GLU A 100 8.75 6.36 -10.36
C GLU A 100 7.67 5.92 -9.37
N ILE A 101 6.42 6.22 -9.71
CA ILE A 101 5.26 5.62 -9.05
C ILE A 101 4.85 4.41 -9.86
N LEU A 102 4.81 3.25 -9.20
CA LEU A 102 4.27 2.02 -9.76
C LEU A 102 2.86 1.78 -9.24
N VAL A 103 2.00 1.26 -10.10
CA VAL A 103 0.66 0.78 -9.78
C VAL A 103 0.68 -0.74 -9.80
N ILE A 104 0.36 -1.36 -8.67
CA ILE A 104 0.35 -2.80 -8.47
C ILE A 104 -1.09 -3.26 -8.33
N GLY A 105 -1.46 -4.32 -9.05
CA GLY A 105 -2.71 -5.04 -8.83
C GLY A 105 -2.43 -6.49 -8.46
N THR A 106 -3.10 -6.93 -7.41
CA THR A 106 -3.06 -8.31 -6.92
C THR A 106 -4.47 -8.85 -6.80
N LYS A 107 -4.71 -10.10 -7.16
CA LYS A 107 -6.00 -10.78 -6.91
C LYS A 107 -5.91 -11.65 -5.65
N TRP A 108 -6.92 -11.62 -4.79
CA TRP A 108 -6.88 -12.30 -3.48
C TRP A 108 -7.00 -13.82 -3.54
N ASP A 109 -7.73 -14.36 -4.51
CA ASP A 109 -8.06 -15.78 -4.67
C ASP A 109 -7.27 -16.45 -5.81
N ALA A 110 -6.35 -15.73 -6.44
CA ALA A 110 -5.54 -16.24 -7.54
C ALA A 110 -4.13 -15.63 -7.52
N VAL A 111 -3.17 -16.38 -8.06
CA VAL A 111 -1.79 -15.92 -8.29
C VAL A 111 -1.78 -14.97 -9.49
N TYR A 112 -2.33 -13.78 -9.31
CA TYR A 112 -2.36 -12.76 -10.34
C TYR A 112 -1.76 -11.47 -9.80
N TYR A 113 -0.65 -11.07 -10.41
CA TYR A 113 0.14 -9.91 -10.07
C TYR A 113 0.43 -9.14 -11.35
N SER A 114 0.24 -7.83 -11.30
CA SER A 114 0.62 -6.96 -12.41
C SER A 114 1.09 -5.61 -11.90
N VAL A 115 2.10 -5.08 -12.58
CA VAL A 115 2.78 -3.84 -12.23
C VAL A 115 2.85 -2.97 -13.48
N TYR A 116 2.46 -1.70 -13.32
CA TYR A 116 2.52 -0.69 -14.38
C TYR A 116 3.20 0.56 -13.85
N ARG A 117 3.88 1.30 -14.73
CA ARG A 117 4.32 2.65 -14.40
C ARG A 117 3.13 3.61 -14.48
N LEU A 118 2.99 4.48 -13.48
CA LEU A 118 1.96 5.51 -13.53
C LEU A 118 2.16 6.44 -14.73
N ALA A 119 3.40 6.75 -15.10
CA ALA A 119 3.71 7.58 -16.27
C ALA A 119 3.16 6.99 -17.57
N ASP A 120 3.25 5.66 -17.76
CA ASP A 120 2.69 5.00 -18.93
C ASP A 120 1.16 5.06 -18.92
N LEU A 121 0.54 4.84 -17.76
CA LEU A 121 -0.92 4.94 -17.60
C LEU A 121 -1.44 6.36 -17.87
N MET A 122 -0.70 7.40 -17.47
CA MET A 122 -1.01 8.80 -17.79
C MET A 122 -1.01 9.08 -19.29
N LEU A 123 -0.19 8.34 -20.05
CA LEU A 123 -0.13 8.39 -21.51
C LEU A 123 -1.12 7.42 -22.18
N GLY A 124 -1.99 6.76 -21.42
CA GLY A 124 -2.95 5.78 -21.92
C GLY A 124 -2.32 4.45 -22.37
N ARG A 125 -1.09 4.14 -21.90
CA ARG A 125 -0.35 2.93 -22.24
C ARG A 125 -0.39 1.94 -21.08
N THR A 126 -0.70 0.68 -21.37
CA THR A 126 -0.69 -0.41 -20.38
C THR A 126 0.48 -1.34 -20.64
N VAL A 127 1.68 -0.93 -20.20
CA VAL A 127 2.91 -1.69 -20.36
C VAL A 127 3.27 -2.40 -19.06
N HIS A 128 3.31 -3.73 -19.09
CA HIS A 128 3.72 -4.52 -17.93
C HIS A 128 5.19 -4.28 -17.57
N VAL A 129 5.44 -4.03 -16.29
CA VAL A 129 6.79 -3.95 -15.73
C VAL A 129 7.26 -5.36 -15.38
N THR A 130 8.35 -5.80 -16.01
CA THR A 130 8.96 -7.14 -15.82
C THR A 130 10.26 -7.10 -15.00
N SER A 131 10.81 -5.91 -14.77
CA SER A 131 12.00 -5.68 -13.93
C SER A 131 11.90 -4.29 -13.26
N ILE A 132 12.43 -4.19 -12.05
CA ILE A 132 12.44 -3.00 -11.20
C ILE A 132 13.86 -2.71 -10.70
N ASP A 133 14.84 -2.92 -11.57
CA ASP A 133 16.27 -2.64 -11.35
C ASP A 133 16.86 -3.37 -10.14
N GLY A 134 16.41 -4.60 -9.91
CA GLY A 134 16.88 -5.42 -8.80
C GLY A 134 16.29 -5.05 -7.44
N ASN A 135 15.22 -4.24 -7.41
CA ASN A 135 14.46 -3.99 -6.19
C ASN A 135 13.42 -5.10 -5.95
N ALA A 136 12.81 -5.10 -4.77
CA ALA A 136 11.65 -5.91 -4.44
C ALA A 136 10.54 -5.05 -3.85
N LEU A 137 9.29 -5.34 -4.19
CA LEU A 137 8.11 -4.63 -3.73
C LEU A 137 7.46 -5.41 -2.58
N PHE A 138 7.44 -4.82 -1.39
CA PHE A 138 6.81 -5.41 -0.21
C PHE A 138 5.40 -4.85 -0.04
N ILE A 139 4.40 -5.73 -0.03
CA ILE A 139 2.98 -5.38 -0.01
C ILE A 139 2.35 -5.79 1.30
N GLY A 140 2.22 -4.84 2.23
CA GLY A 140 1.56 -5.05 3.52
C GLY A 140 0.52 -3.98 3.83
N ARG A 141 0.51 -3.49 5.08
CA ARG A 141 -0.28 -2.30 5.45
C ARG A 141 0.20 -1.04 4.74
N ARG A 142 1.50 -0.98 4.43
CA ARG A 142 2.11 -0.04 3.49
C ARG A 142 2.78 -0.84 2.37
N SER A 143 2.96 -0.19 1.23
CA SER A 143 3.78 -0.72 0.13
C SER A 143 5.15 -0.06 0.18
N LEU A 144 6.22 -0.84 0.01
CA LEU A 144 7.61 -0.36 0.02
C LEU A 144 8.39 -0.98 -1.13
N CYS A 145 9.28 -0.21 -1.76
CA CYS A 145 10.30 -0.72 -2.68
C CYS A 145 11.62 -0.79 -1.90
N VAL A 146 12.28 -1.95 -1.93
CA VAL A 146 13.51 -2.22 -1.18
C VAL A 146 14.57 -2.77 -2.14
N SER A 147 15.76 -2.19 -2.10
CA SER A 147 16.85 -2.65 -2.95
C SER A 147 17.47 -3.95 -2.42
N SER A 148 17.64 -4.95 -3.31
CA SER A 148 18.43 -6.16 -3.01
C SER A 148 19.89 -5.84 -2.67
N LYS A 149 20.42 -4.71 -3.14
CA LYS A 149 21.78 -4.24 -2.80
C LYS A 149 21.91 -3.87 -1.32
N ALA A 150 20.82 -3.48 -0.66
CA ALA A 150 20.82 -3.16 0.77
C ALA A 150 20.69 -4.42 1.65
N PHE A 151 20.00 -5.45 1.16
CA PHE A 151 19.79 -6.70 1.88
C PHE A 151 19.97 -7.90 0.94
N PRO A 152 21.10 -8.65 1.06
CA PRO A 152 21.41 -9.76 0.16
C PRO A 152 20.38 -10.90 0.16
N THR A 153 19.55 -11.00 1.20
CA THR A 153 18.49 -12.02 1.30
C THR A 153 17.25 -11.67 0.49
N ILE A 154 17.13 -10.42 -0.01
CA ILE A 154 16.00 -9.99 -0.82
C ILE A 154 16.24 -10.37 -2.28
N VAL A 155 15.32 -11.14 -2.83
CA VAL A 155 15.36 -11.54 -4.23
C VAL A 155 14.96 -10.36 -5.13
N PRO A 156 15.79 -9.98 -6.11
CA PRO A 156 15.51 -8.88 -7.02
C PRO A 156 14.30 -9.15 -7.92
N ASP A 157 13.67 -8.07 -8.40
CA ASP A 157 12.56 -8.08 -9.34
C ASP A 157 11.34 -8.91 -8.89
N THR A 158 11.05 -8.85 -7.59
CA THR A 158 9.95 -9.58 -6.97
C THR A 158 8.92 -8.70 -6.30
N ILE A 159 7.72 -9.26 -6.11
CA ILE A 159 6.70 -8.77 -5.20
C ILE A 159 6.60 -9.75 -4.04
N VAL A 160 6.78 -9.25 -2.83
CA VAL A 160 6.63 -10.03 -1.60
C VAL A 160 5.36 -9.60 -0.88
N MET A 161 4.48 -10.56 -0.56
CA MET A 161 3.24 -10.27 0.17
C MET A 161 2.86 -11.38 1.16
N PRO A 162 2.07 -11.06 2.20
CA PRO A 162 1.50 -12.08 3.06
C PRO A 162 0.52 -12.96 2.27
N ASP A 163 0.80 -14.25 2.21
CA ASP A 163 -0.10 -15.25 1.66
C ASP A 163 -0.78 -16.01 2.80
N THR A 164 -2.11 -16.13 2.71
CA THR A 164 -2.96 -16.98 3.56
C THR A 164 -2.51 -17.08 5.03
N LYS A 165 -2.12 -15.97 5.66
CA LYS A 165 -1.60 -15.85 7.05
C LYS A 165 -0.40 -16.76 7.43
N ILE A 166 0.02 -17.70 6.60
CA ILE A 166 0.92 -18.81 6.95
C ILE A 166 2.34 -18.55 6.44
N TYR A 167 2.55 -17.82 5.34
CA TYR A 167 3.89 -17.51 4.82
C TYR A 167 3.92 -16.20 4.02
N LEU A 168 5.13 -15.71 3.70
CA LEU A 168 5.30 -14.67 2.69
C LEU A 168 5.42 -15.34 1.33
N SER A 169 4.58 -14.96 0.38
CA SER A 169 4.75 -15.33 -1.01
C SER A 169 5.67 -14.33 -1.71
N GLN A 170 6.40 -14.82 -2.71
CA GLN A 170 7.31 -14.08 -3.54
C GLN A 170 6.96 -14.35 -5.01
N TYR A 171 6.49 -13.32 -5.72
CA TYR A 171 6.18 -13.38 -7.13
C TYR A 171 7.30 -12.73 -7.93
N HIS A 172 7.84 -13.41 -8.93
CA HIS A 172 8.95 -12.90 -9.75
C HIS A 172 8.42 -12.28 -11.04
N LEU A 173 8.75 -11.00 -11.28
CA LEU A 173 8.13 -10.18 -12.33
C LEU A 173 8.48 -10.64 -13.75
N SER A 174 9.69 -11.18 -13.95
CA SER A 174 10.19 -11.53 -15.29
C SER A 174 9.62 -12.84 -15.85
N ASN A 175 9.37 -13.84 -14.99
CA ASN A 175 8.97 -15.19 -15.39
C ASN A 175 7.58 -15.59 -14.84
N GLY A 176 6.98 -14.75 -14.01
CA GLY A 176 5.66 -14.98 -13.42
C GLY A 176 5.59 -16.11 -12.40
N THR A 177 6.72 -16.58 -11.85
CA THR A 177 6.72 -17.68 -10.88
C THR A 177 6.39 -17.18 -9.48
N LEU A 178 5.58 -17.95 -8.75
CA LEU A 178 5.33 -17.75 -7.33
C LEU A 178 6.10 -18.78 -6.51
N SER A 179 6.85 -18.31 -5.51
CA SER A 179 7.55 -19.15 -4.54
C SER A 179 7.29 -18.65 -3.11
N GLN A 180 7.73 -19.43 -2.13
CA GLN A 180 7.76 -18.97 -0.74
C GLN A 180 8.98 -18.06 -0.54
N ALA A 181 8.81 -16.94 0.17
CA ALA A 181 9.86 -15.95 0.40
C ALA A 181 10.73 -16.26 1.64
N THR A 182 10.26 -17.14 2.53
CA THR A 182 10.89 -17.43 3.82
C THR A 182 10.76 -18.91 4.17
N ASP A 183 11.82 -19.55 4.68
CA ASP A 183 11.82 -20.99 5.03
C ASP A 183 10.98 -21.37 6.27
N GLY A 184 10.13 -20.48 6.78
CA GLY A 184 9.34 -20.67 7.99
C GLY A 184 7.87 -20.22 7.88
N VAL A 185 7.04 -20.70 8.82
CA VAL A 185 5.60 -20.42 8.92
C VAL A 185 5.35 -19.23 9.85
N ILE A 186 4.70 -18.18 9.33
CA ILE A 186 4.36 -16.95 10.04
C ILE A 186 3.14 -17.11 10.97
N ALA A 187 2.28 -18.10 10.69
CA ALA A 187 0.99 -18.32 11.38
C ALA A 187 1.11 -18.95 12.77
N GLU A 188 2.21 -19.63 13.07
CA GLU A 188 2.39 -20.38 14.31
C GLU A 188 3.40 -19.64 15.18
N GLU A 189 2.88 -18.70 15.97
CA GLU A 189 3.64 -17.85 16.90
C GLU A 189 4.58 -18.64 17.83
N LYS A 190 4.36 -19.95 18.00
CA LYS A 190 5.19 -20.85 18.80
C LYS A 190 6.47 -21.32 18.08
N ASP A 191 6.50 -21.28 16.75
CA ASP A 191 7.53 -21.96 15.94
C ASP A 191 8.14 -21.04 14.86
N ILE A 192 8.21 -19.73 15.10
CA ILE A 192 9.13 -18.88 14.32
C ILE A 192 10.46 -18.85 15.09
N PRO A 193 11.40 -19.77 14.84
CA PRO A 193 12.71 -19.72 15.48
C PRO A 193 13.37 -18.39 15.14
N GLY A 194 13.82 -17.68 16.18
CA GLY A 194 14.68 -16.52 15.98
C GLY A 194 16.00 -16.94 15.34
N PRO A 195 16.62 -16.10 14.48
CA PRO A 195 16.23 -14.72 14.13
C PRO A 195 15.16 -14.61 13.02
N TYR A 196 14.29 -13.61 13.13
CA TYR A 196 13.27 -13.31 12.11
C TYR A 196 13.91 -12.75 10.83
N SER A 197 13.43 -13.20 9.66
CA SER A 197 13.83 -12.61 8.37
C SER A 197 13.51 -11.12 8.31
N ILE A 198 14.43 -10.34 7.71
CA ILE A 198 14.23 -8.91 7.45
C ILE A 198 12.94 -8.64 6.65
N MET A 199 12.54 -9.57 5.78
CA MET A 199 11.29 -9.48 5.01
C MET A 199 10.06 -9.41 5.92
N CYS A 200 10.03 -10.22 6.98
CA CYS A 200 8.95 -10.21 7.96
C CYS A 200 8.90 -8.85 8.69
N HIS A 201 10.06 -8.29 9.01
CA HIS A 201 10.14 -6.96 9.61
C HIS A 201 9.61 -5.88 8.66
N ILE A 202 10.03 -5.87 7.40
CA ILE A 202 9.59 -4.89 6.38
C ILE A 202 8.07 -4.93 6.20
N ILE A 203 7.47 -6.12 6.15
CA ILE A 203 6.01 -6.28 5.99
C ILE A 203 5.23 -5.78 7.21
N THR A 204 5.79 -5.92 8.42
CA THR A 204 5.09 -5.68 9.68
C THR A 204 5.43 -4.35 10.35
N CYS A 205 6.48 -3.66 9.92
CA CYS A 205 7.00 -2.44 10.56
C CYS A 205 5.98 -1.30 10.69
N CYS A 206 4.98 -1.27 9.80
CA CYS A 206 3.95 -0.23 9.78
C CYS A 206 2.60 -0.71 10.34
N SER A 207 2.57 -1.83 11.05
CA SER A 207 1.37 -2.35 11.70
C SER A 207 1.39 -2.09 13.21
N PRO A 208 0.67 -1.06 13.70
CA PRO A 208 0.44 -0.83 15.12
C PRO A 208 0.05 -2.07 15.93
N ALA A 209 -0.65 -3.01 15.28
CA ALA A 209 -1.04 -4.28 15.86
C ALA A 209 0.17 -5.15 16.28
N TYR A 210 1.22 -5.16 15.46
CA TYR A 210 2.44 -5.95 15.70
C TYR A 210 3.41 -5.20 16.64
N TRP A 211 3.64 -3.91 16.37
CA TRP A 211 4.63 -3.11 17.09
C TRP A 211 4.33 -2.88 18.58
N ASN A 212 3.07 -2.61 18.95
CA ASN A 212 2.74 -2.31 20.34
C ASN A 212 2.90 -3.50 21.31
N LYS A 213 3.18 -4.71 20.79
CA LYS A 213 3.52 -5.90 21.59
C LYS A 213 4.96 -6.38 21.36
N GLY A 214 5.77 -5.66 20.57
CA GLY A 214 7.10 -6.11 20.16
C GLY A 214 7.08 -7.36 19.28
N LYS A 215 5.96 -7.62 18.57
CA LYS A 215 5.79 -8.82 17.75
C LYS A 215 6.02 -8.51 16.28
N ILE A 216 6.45 -9.53 15.52
CA ILE A 216 6.67 -9.49 14.06
C ILE A 216 5.57 -10.28 13.30
N SER A 217 4.65 -10.93 14.02
CA SER A 217 3.43 -11.58 13.48
C SER A 217 2.34 -11.68 14.57
N CYS A 218 1.07 -11.86 14.18
CA CYS A 218 -0.06 -12.11 15.10
C CYS A 218 -1.20 -12.82 14.34
N LYS A 219 -1.70 -13.93 14.91
CA LYS A 219 -2.79 -14.76 14.36
C LYS A 219 -4.14 -14.04 14.38
N GLU A 220 -4.32 -13.12 15.33
CA GLU A 220 -5.53 -12.33 15.56
C GLU A 220 -5.25 -10.84 15.45
N LEU A 221 -6.22 -10.05 14.95
CA LEU A 221 -6.18 -8.60 15.10
C LEU A 221 -6.17 -8.31 16.61
N PRO A 222 -5.14 -7.64 17.16
CA PRO A 222 -5.09 -7.38 18.58
C PRO A 222 -6.28 -6.52 18.98
N THR A 223 -7.15 -7.08 19.81
CA THR A 223 -8.24 -6.35 20.43
C THR A 223 -7.66 -5.48 21.55
N TRP A 224 -7.72 -4.17 21.36
CA TRP A 224 -7.29 -3.22 22.38
C TRP A 224 -8.30 -3.24 23.53
N ARG A 225 -7.96 -3.86 24.67
CA ARG A 225 -8.54 -3.39 25.93
C ARG A 225 -7.73 -2.17 26.34
N VAL A 226 -8.28 -0.98 26.15
CA VAL A 226 -7.68 0.26 26.69
C VAL A 226 -7.32 -0.01 28.16
N LYS A 227 -6.05 0.17 28.52
CA LYS A 227 -5.59 0.03 29.91
C LYS A 227 -6.48 0.93 30.77
N LYS A 228 -7.22 0.35 31.73
CA LYS A 228 -8.20 1.03 32.60
C LYS A 228 -7.69 2.38 33.15
N LYS A 229 -6.39 2.46 33.44
CA LYS A 229 -5.69 3.64 33.96
C LYS A 229 -5.57 4.86 33.01
N PHE A 230 -5.93 4.73 31.74
CA PHE A 230 -5.93 5.86 30.78
C PHE A 230 -7.35 6.38 30.49
N ARG A 231 -8.35 5.99 31.29
CA ARG A 231 -9.68 6.61 31.26
C ARG A 231 -9.63 7.88 32.13
N PHE A 232 -9.61 9.06 31.51
CA PHE A 232 -10.09 10.26 32.20
C PHE A 232 -11.61 10.32 32.02
N GLY A 233 -12.34 10.44 33.13
CA GLY A 233 -13.80 10.64 33.14
C GLY A 233 -14.65 9.36 33.21
N ALA A 234 -14.49 8.58 34.28
CA ALA A 234 -15.52 7.64 34.74
C ALA A 234 -15.89 8.00 36.18
#